data_AF-A0A1M6W938-F1
#
_entry.id   AF-A0A1M6W938-F1
#
_cell.length_a   1.000
_cell.length_b   1.000
_cell.length_c   1.000
_cell.angle_alpha   90.00
_cell.angle_beta   90.00
_cell.angle_gamma   90.00
#
_symmetry.space_group_name_H-M   'P 1'
#
loop_
_entity.id
_entity.type
_entity.pdbx_description
1 polymer ?
#
loop_
_entity_poly.entity_id
_entity_poly.type
_entity_poly.pdbx_seq_one_letter_code
_entity_poly.pdbx_strand_id
1 'polypeptide(L)'
;MRIHTVMRGDTLRSIAAIYGTTVRELLRLNELDNQELLVPGLHLLVPGKPTTVRPYTVQPGDTLKSISEKLQIPEQGLSRWLGISPATAGKELVAGRTLYVPELLTSKKTIEVNAYMTPSGQPSDAEMLQTVSDITYVSMFSYQVKADGTLKPLNDAVARQAAKRYEIAPLMTVTNFDGNTFNTELAHTILANRSMRQKVIDHILSELGERGFRGVNVDFEHMRPTDRPLYNQFIQQLGDAVRARNYSLSIAMGPKTSDEPNAPWMGAFDYRTLGREVDFLMLMTYEWGWVGGPPLASI
;
A
#
# COMPACT_ATOMS: atom_id res chain seq x y z
N MET A 1 -11.91 14.75 -6.54
CA MET A 1 -12.63 14.46 -5.28
C MET A 1 -11.89 15.11 -4.13
N ARG A 2 -12.61 15.45 -3.06
CA ARG A 2 -12.06 15.94 -1.79
C ARG A 2 -12.60 15.06 -0.66
N ILE A 3 -12.01 15.19 0.52
CA ILE A 3 -12.51 14.55 1.75
C ILE A 3 -13.25 15.59 2.57
N HIS A 4 -14.46 15.26 3.01
CA HIS A 4 -15.23 16.01 4.00
C HIS A 4 -15.37 15.16 5.27
N THR A 5 -14.90 15.68 6.40
CA THR A 5 -15.14 15.08 7.70
C THR A 5 -16.49 15.54 8.23
N VAL A 6 -17.40 14.59 8.44
CA VAL A 6 -18.73 14.82 9.01
C VAL A 6 -18.59 15.41 10.41
N MET A 7 -19.32 16.49 10.68
CA MET A 7 -19.41 17.10 12.00
C MET A 7 -20.81 16.94 12.59
N ARG A 8 -20.94 17.21 13.89
CA ARG A 8 -22.24 17.19 14.59
C ARG A 8 -23.21 18.15 13.90
N GLY A 9 -24.36 17.62 13.47
CA GLY A 9 -25.43 18.38 12.81
C GLY A 9 -25.36 18.37 11.28
N ASP A 10 -24.31 17.79 10.68
CA ASP A 10 -24.28 17.58 9.24
C ASP A 10 -25.34 16.56 8.80
N THR A 11 -25.91 16.80 7.62
CA THR A 11 -26.80 15.90 6.91
C THR A 11 -26.28 15.75 5.49
N LEU A 12 -26.59 14.64 4.80
CA LEU A 12 -26.22 14.51 3.38
C LEU A 12 -26.75 15.68 2.55
N ARG A 13 -27.90 16.25 2.91
CA ARG A 13 -28.47 17.43 2.25
C ARG A 13 -27.64 18.69 2.48
N SER A 14 -27.21 18.97 3.72
CA SER A 14 -26.39 20.15 4.01
C SER A 14 -25.00 20.02 3.37
N ILE A 15 -24.41 18.83 3.40
CA ILE A 15 -23.13 18.53 2.74
C ILE A 15 -23.26 18.71 1.23
N ALA A 16 -24.30 18.14 0.62
CA ALA A 16 -24.55 18.28 -0.82
C ALA A 16 -24.66 19.76 -1.23
N ALA A 17 -25.36 20.58 -0.44
CA ALA A 17 -25.47 22.02 -0.67
C ALA A 17 -24.10 22.74 -0.57
N ILE A 18 -23.27 22.39 0.41
CA ILE A 18 -21.92 22.97 0.59
C ILE A 18 -21.04 22.73 -0.64
N TYR A 19 -21.09 21.53 -1.21
CA TYR A 19 -20.22 21.13 -2.32
C TYR A 19 -20.89 21.25 -3.70
N GLY A 20 -22.11 21.79 -3.77
CA GLY A 20 -22.84 21.96 -5.02
C GLY A 20 -23.13 20.63 -5.74
N THR A 21 -23.48 19.59 -4.99
CA THR A 21 -23.80 18.25 -5.50
C THR A 21 -25.19 17.78 -5.03
N THR A 22 -25.53 16.51 -5.26
CA THR A 22 -26.79 15.90 -4.81
C THR A 22 -26.53 14.82 -3.77
N VAL A 23 -27.53 14.53 -2.94
CA VAL A 23 -27.49 13.38 -2.00
C VAL A 23 -27.22 12.09 -2.76
N ARG A 24 -27.87 11.88 -3.91
CA ARG A 24 -27.67 10.70 -4.76
C ARG A 24 -26.22 10.54 -5.19
N GLU A 25 -25.56 11.64 -5.58
CA GLU A 25 -24.15 11.60 -5.98
C GLU A 25 -23.23 11.35 -4.79
N LEU A 26 -23.53 11.90 -3.60
CA LEU A 26 -22.78 11.59 -2.39
C LEU A 26 -22.89 10.11 -2.02
N LEU A 27 -24.10 9.53 -2.05
CA LEU A 27 -24.30 8.10 -1.79
C LEU A 27 -23.50 7.26 -2.78
N ARG A 28 -23.59 7.58 -4.08
CA ARG A 28 -22.87 6.87 -5.15
C ARG A 28 -21.34 6.96 -4.99
N LEU A 29 -20.80 8.14 -4.67
CA LEU A 29 -19.36 8.36 -4.52
C LEU A 29 -18.75 7.65 -3.31
N ASN A 30 -19.56 7.37 -2.29
CA ASN A 30 -19.11 6.80 -1.02
C ASN A 30 -19.61 5.38 -0.80
N GLU A 31 -20.26 4.78 -1.81
CA GLU A 31 -20.83 3.44 -1.74
C GLU A 31 -21.79 3.25 -0.55
N LEU A 32 -22.49 4.32 -0.16
CA LEU A 32 -23.43 4.31 0.96
C LEU A 32 -24.81 3.87 0.49
N ASP A 33 -25.45 2.97 1.25
CA ASP A 33 -26.88 2.75 1.13
C ASP A 33 -27.65 3.91 1.80
N ASN A 34 -28.90 4.11 1.40
CA ASN A 34 -29.71 5.28 1.75
C ASN A 34 -30.09 5.36 3.25
N GLN A 35 -29.52 4.52 4.12
CA GLN A 35 -29.89 4.37 5.54
C GLN A 35 -28.75 4.62 6.53
N GLU A 36 -27.52 4.91 6.10
CA GLU A 36 -26.43 5.13 7.04
C GLU A 36 -26.50 6.47 7.78
N LEU A 37 -26.46 6.39 9.12
CA LEU A 37 -26.30 7.53 10.01
C LEU A 37 -24.93 8.18 9.80
N LEU A 38 -24.92 9.46 9.42
CA LEU A 38 -23.70 10.25 9.41
C LEU A 38 -23.18 10.41 10.85
N VAL A 39 -22.10 9.71 11.17
CA VAL A 39 -21.43 9.82 12.47
C VAL A 39 -20.35 10.90 12.41
N PRO A 40 -20.27 11.82 13.39
CA PRO A 40 -19.17 12.77 13.46
C PRO A 40 -17.81 12.07 13.42
N GLY A 41 -16.92 12.52 12.53
CA GLY A 41 -15.64 11.90 12.25
C GLY A 41 -15.61 11.02 10.99
N LEU A 42 -16.76 10.64 10.44
CA LEU A 42 -16.83 9.92 9.16
C LEU A 42 -16.25 10.78 8.03
N HIS A 43 -15.40 10.18 7.18
CA HIS A 43 -14.84 10.84 6.01
C HIS A 43 -15.64 10.49 4.75
N LEU A 44 -16.16 11.51 4.07
CA LEU A 44 -16.89 11.36 2.81
C LEU A 44 -16.08 11.94 1.65
N LEU A 45 -15.98 11.18 0.56
CA LEU A 45 -15.63 11.66 -0.76
C LEU A 45 -16.71 12.62 -1.28
N VAL A 46 -16.30 13.84 -1.61
CA VAL A 46 -17.17 14.87 -2.19
C VAL A 46 -16.59 15.38 -3.51
N PRO A 47 -17.44 15.88 -4.43
CA PRO A 47 -16.97 16.51 -5.66
C PRO A 47 -16.05 17.70 -5.37
N GLY A 48 -15.09 17.92 -6.26
CA GLY A 48 -14.17 19.03 -6.15
C GLY A 48 -12.80 18.71 -6.70
N LYS A 49 -12.02 19.78 -6.95
CA LYS A 49 -10.62 19.68 -7.34
C LYS A 49 -9.84 18.95 -6.23
N PRO A 50 -9.00 17.96 -6.59
CA PRO A 50 -8.21 17.23 -5.61
C PRO A 50 -7.36 18.17 -4.78
N THR A 51 -7.21 17.84 -3.51
CA THR A 51 -6.41 18.57 -2.55
C THR A 51 -5.36 17.66 -1.96
N THR A 52 -4.14 18.17 -1.80
CA THR A 52 -3.10 17.56 -0.97
C THR A 52 -3.01 18.33 0.36
N VAL A 53 -2.12 17.91 1.23
CA VAL A 53 -1.87 18.53 2.53
C VAL A 53 -0.45 19.04 2.55
N ARG A 54 -0.26 20.28 3.02
CA ARG A 54 1.07 20.84 3.25
C ARG A 54 1.21 21.36 4.67
N PRO A 55 2.42 21.24 5.27
CA PRO A 55 2.68 21.89 6.54
C PRO A 55 2.65 23.42 6.38
N TYR A 56 2.06 24.10 7.35
CA TYR A 56 2.04 25.54 7.49
C TYR A 56 2.47 25.90 8.92
N THR A 57 3.59 26.58 9.07
CA THR A 57 4.03 27.08 10.38
C THR A 57 3.32 28.40 10.66
N VAL A 58 2.56 28.43 11.75
CA VAL A 58 1.85 29.62 12.24
C VAL A 58 2.85 30.75 12.52
N GLN A 59 2.56 31.93 11.99
CA GLN A 59 3.37 33.13 12.19
C GLN A 59 2.79 34.01 13.31
N PRO A 60 3.59 34.87 13.96
CA PRO A 60 3.07 35.87 14.90
C PRO A 60 1.99 36.74 14.25
N GLY A 61 0.81 36.79 14.88
CA GLY A 61 -0.34 37.57 14.40
C GLY A 61 -1.25 36.85 13.39
N ASP A 62 -0.99 35.58 13.07
CA ASP A 62 -1.88 34.81 12.22
C ASP A 62 -3.27 34.63 12.86
N THR A 63 -4.30 34.76 12.02
CA THR A 63 -5.71 34.49 12.33
C THR A 63 -6.25 33.48 11.32
N LEU A 64 -7.39 32.84 11.61
CA LEU A 64 -8.05 31.98 10.61
C LEU A 64 -8.29 32.75 9.31
N LYS A 65 -8.76 34.00 9.41
CA LYS A 65 -8.99 34.88 8.28
C LYS A 65 -7.71 35.13 7.46
N SER A 66 -6.61 35.55 8.09
CA SER A 66 -5.36 35.86 7.37
C SER A 66 -4.75 34.62 6.70
N ILE A 67 -4.81 33.47 7.37
CA ILE A 67 -4.37 32.20 6.78
C ILE A 67 -5.29 31.82 5.60
N SER A 68 -6.61 31.96 5.76
CA SER A 68 -7.58 31.63 4.71
C SER A 68 -7.36 32.45 3.43
N GLU A 69 -7.11 33.75 3.56
CA GLU A 69 -6.82 34.67 2.45
C GLU A 69 -5.51 34.30 1.76
N LYS A 70 -4.45 34.05 2.55
CA LYS A 70 -3.13 33.63 2.06
C LYS A 70 -3.18 32.30 1.30
N LEU A 71 -4.01 31.37 1.75
CA LEU A 71 -4.18 30.06 1.13
C LEU A 71 -5.23 30.05 0.00
N GLN A 72 -6.00 31.13 -0.16
CA GLN A 72 -7.15 31.20 -1.07
C GLN A 72 -8.18 30.09 -0.81
N ILE A 73 -8.43 29.82 0.49
CA ILE A 73 -9.39 28.82 0.96
C ILE A 73 -10.45 29.56 1.76
N PRO A 74 -11.75 29.30 1.58
CA PRO A 74 -12.78 29.93 2.40
C PRO A 74 -12.52 29.68 3.90
N GLU A 75 -12.61 30.72 4.73
CA GLU A 75 -12.31 30.65 6.17
C GLU A 75 -13.09 29.54 6.87
N GLN A 76 -14.38 29.38 6.54
CA GLN A 76 -15.21 28.30 7.08
C GLN A 76 -14.69 26.91 6.67
N GLY A 77 -14.18 26.76 5.45
CA GLY A 77 -13.57 25.53 4.97
C GLY A 77 -12.28 25.21 5.72
N LEU A 78 -11.43 26.22 5.95
CA LEU A 78 -10.19 26.08 6.71
C LEU A 78 -10.44 25.77 8.19
N SER A 79 -11.41 26.46 8.81
CA SER A 79 -11.85 26.23 10.18
C SER A 79 -12.31 24.79 10.39
N ARG A 80 -13.16 24.28 9.48
CA ARG A 80 -13.64 22.90 9.51
C ARG A 80 -12.51 21.89 9.30
N TRP A 81 -11.62 22.15 8.33
CA TRP A 81 -10.48 21.29 8.04
C TRP A 81 -9.55 21.13 9.25
N LEU A 82 -9.25 22.23 9.93
CA LEU A 82 -8.35 22.23 11.09
C LEU A 82 -9.03 21.83 12.41
N GLY A 83 -10.37 21.75 12.44
CA GLY A 83 -11.12 21.62 13.69
C GLY A 83 -10.99 22.84 14.62
N ILE A 84 -10.62 24.00 14.08
CA ILE A 84 -10.38 25.23 14.84
C ILE A 84 -11.52 26.19 14.56
N SER A 85 -12.32 26.52 15.57
CA SER A 85 -13.39 27.52 15.47
C SER A 85 -12.84 28.94 15.65
N PRO A 86 -13.56 29.99 15.20
CA PRO A 86 -13.19 31.37 15.53
C PRO A 86 -13.03 31.62 17.04
N ALA A 87 -13.81 30.92 17.88
CA ALA A 87 -13.73 31.04 19.33
C ALA A 87 -12.49 30.38 19.96
N THR A 88 -11.94 29.35 19.31
CA THR A 88 -10.75 28.62 19.79
C THR A 88 -9.46 29.04 19.08
N ALA A 89 -9.57 29.75 17.94
CA ALA A 89 -8.45 30.15 17.10
C ALA A 89 -7.32 30.86 17.87
N GLY A 90 -7.64 31.77 18.80
CA GLY A 90 -6.62 32.49 19.58
C GLY A 90 -5.77 31.61 20.50
N LYS A 91 -6.24 30.41 20.85
CA LYS A 91 -5.48 29.42 21.66
C LYS A 91 -4.76 28.39 20.79
N GLU A 92 -5.30 28.12 19.60
CA GLU A 92 -4.79 27.07 18.71
C GLU A 92 -3.75 27.61 17.72
N LEU A 93 -3.89 28.85 17.25
CA LEU A 93 -3.00 29.50 16.30
C LEU A 93 -1.81 30.18 17.02
N VAL A 94 -0.98 29.37 17.66
CA VAL A 94 0.24 29.82 18.36
C VAL A 94 1.43 29.82 17.40
N ALA A 95 2.19 30.92 17.36
CA ALA A 95 3.38 31.04 16.52
C ALA A 95 4.36 29.87 16.71
N GLY A 96 4.87 29.34 15.61
CA GLY A 96 5.75 28.17 15.60
C GLY A 96 5.03 26.82 15.53
N ARG A 97 3.72 26.76 15.78
CA ARG A 97 2.93 25.53 15.60
C ARG A 97 2.84 25.17 14.12
N THR A 98 3.00 23.89 13.78
CA THR A 98 2.73 23.38 12.44
C THR A 98 1.26 22.95 12.32
N LEU A 99 0.57 23.54 11.36
CA LEU A 99 -0.76 23.13 10.91
C LEU A 99 -0.62 22.34 9.60
N TYR A 100 -1.56 21.45 9.34
CA TYR A 100 -1.63 20.70 8.10
C TYR A 100 -2.81 21.23 7.29
N VAL A 101 -2.53 22.08 6.31
CA VAL A 101 -3.55 22.83 5.56
C VAL A 101 -3.79 22.22 4.18
N PRO A 102 -5.01 22.31 3.63
CA PRO A 102 -5.28 21.79 2.31
C PRO A 102 -4.61 22.67 1.24
N GLU A 103 -4.11 22.05 0.17
CA GLU A 103 -3.57 22.73 -1.01
C GLU A 103 -4.19 22.11 -2.25
N LEU A 104 -4.63 22.95 -3.20
CA LEU A 104 -5.13 22.46 -4.48
C LEU A 104 -4.03 21.70 -5.21
N LEU A 105 -4.30 20.46 -5.58
CA LEU A 105 -3.40 19.68 -6.41
C LEU A 105 -3.50 20.19 -7.85
N THR A 106 -2.48 20.94 -8.28
CA THR A 106 -2.41 21.55 -9.62
C THR A 106 -1.78 20.64 -10.68
N SER A 107 -1.08 19.59 -10.26
CA SER A 107 -0.48 18.58 -11.14
C SER A 107 -0.62 17.19 -10.53
N LYS A 108 -0.86 16.19 -11.38
CA LYS A 108 -0.83 14.78 -10.98
C LYS A 108 0.58 14.25 -11.15
N LYS A 109 1.02 13.42 -10.20
CA LYS A 109 2.24 12.60 -10.34
C LYS A 109 1.85 11.24 -10.89
N THR A 110 2.68 10.70 -11.78
CA THR A 110 2.60 9.27 -12.10
C THR A 110 3.07 8.49 -10.88
N ILE A 111 2.29 7.49 -10.49
CA ILE A 111 2.61 6.56 -9.42
C ILE A 111 2.42 5.14 -9.97
N GLU A 112 3.13 4.20 -9.39
CA GLU A 112 2.87 2.79 -9.59
C GLU A 112 2.09 2.25 -8.39
N VAL A 113 1.06 1.45 -8.65
CA VAL A 113 0.19 0.90 -7.61
C VAL A 113 0.17 -0.62 -7.72
N ASN A 114 0.50 -1.30 -6.63
CA ASN A 114 0.39 -2.75 -6.50
C ASN A 114 -0.74 -3.12 -5.56
N ALA A 115 -1.51 -4.15 -5.92
CA ALA A 115 -2.42 -4.83 -5.00
C ALA A 115 -1.99 -6.29 -4.84
N TYR A 116 -1.98 -6.80 -3.61
CA TYR A 116 -1.91 -8.24 -3.38
C TYR A 116 -3.30 -8.85 -3.52
N MET A 117 -3.37 -10.02 -4.13
CA MET A 117 -4.60 -10.79 -4.31
C MET A 117 -4.32 -12.25 -3.99
N THR A 118 -5.26 -12.91 -3.33
CA THR A 118 -5.28 -14.37 -3.14
C THR A 118 -6.29 -14.98 -4.10
N PRO A 119 -5.87 -15.48 -5.28
CA PRO A 119 -6.79 -15.97 -6.30
C PRO A 119 -7.56 -17.20 -5.82
N SER A 120 -8.85 -17.21 -6.10
CA SER A 120 -9.75 -18.34 -5.81
C SER A 120 -9.95 -19.25 -7.05
N GLY A 121 -9.63 -18.73 -8.23
CA GLY A 121 -9.92 -19.34 -9.53
C GLY A 121 -11.40 -19.24 -9.94
N GLN A 122 -12.19 -18.43 -9.22
CA GLN A 122 -13.62 -18.19 -9.50
C GLN A 122 -13.81 -16.91 -10.33
N PRO A 123 -14.98 -16.71 -10.98
CA PRO A 123 -15.29 -15.50 -11.73
C PRO A 123 -15.12 -14.20 -10.91
N SER A 124 -15.30 -14.26 -9.60
CA SER A 124 -15.08 -13.14 -8.67
C SER A 124 -13.67 -12.56 -8.75
N ASP A 125 -12.67 -13.37 -9.13
CA ASP A 125 -11.30 -12.89 -9.34
C ASP A 125 -11.23 -11.85 -10.47
N ALA A 126 -11.99 -12.08 -11.55
CA ALA A 126 -12.05 -11.17 -12.69
C ALA A 126 -12.92 -9.92 -12.41
N GLU A 127 -13.97 -10.08 -11.61
CA GLU A 127 -14.83 -8.98 -11.15
C GLU A 127 -14.03 -8.03 -10.25
N MET A 128 -13.23 -8.56 -9.32
CA MET A 128 -12.35 -7.76 -8.47
C MET A 128 -11.35 -6.95 -9.30
N LEU A 129 -10.67 -7.58 -10.28
CA LEU A 129 -9.72 -6.85 -11.12
C LEU A 129 -10.38 -5.83 -12.05
N GLN A 130 -11.67 -5.99 -12.35
CA GLN A 130 -12.43 -4.97 -13.07
C GLN A 130 -12.62 -3.70 -12.22
N THR A 131 -12.94 -3.86 -10.93
CA THR A 131 -13.21 -2.72 -10.04
C THR A 131 -11.95 -1.93 -9.71
N VAL A 132 -10.77 -2.56 -9.77
CA VAL A 132 -9.47 -1.92 -9.51
C VAL A 132 -8.58 -1.82 -10.77
N SER A 133 -9.18 -1.63 -11.94
CA SER A 133 -8.46 -1.63 -13.23
C SER A 133 -7.45 -0.46 -13.41
N ASP A 134 -7.41 0.50 -12.49
CA ASP A 134 -6.48 1.64 -12.50
C ASP A 134 -5.13 1.35 -11.79
N ILE A 135 -4.83 0.10 -11.44
CA ILE A 135 -3.57 -0.29 -10.78
C ILE A 135 -2.50 -0.74 -11.78
N THR A 136 -1.22 -0.64 -11.38
CA THR A 136 -0.08 -1.02 -12.22
C THR A 136 0.20 -2.52 -12.15
N TYR A 137 0.17 -3.07 -10.93
CA TYR A 137 0.52 -4.46 -10.66
C TYR A 137 -0.56 -5.17 -9.83
N VAL A 138 -0.71 -6.47 -10.08
CA VAL A 138 -1.37 -7.38 -9.15
C VAL A 138 -0.39 -8.49 -8.77
N SER A 139 -0.11 -8.62 -7.47
CA SER A 139 0.76 -9.64 -6.90
C SER A 139 -0.05 -10.85 -6.45
N MET A 140 0.13 -11.98 -7.14
CA MET A 140 -0.65 -13.21 -6.92
C MET A 140 -0.09 -14.01 -5.74
N PHE A 141 -0.75 -13.91 -4.59
CA PHE A 141 -0.37 -14.56 -3.34
C PHE A 141 -1.00 -15.97 -3.20
N SER A 142 -0.22 -17.05 -3.09
CA SER A 142 1.21 -17.14 -3.37
C SER A 142 1.60 -18.48 -3.97
N TYR A 143 2.74 -18.49 -4.66
CA TYR A 143 3.48 -19.68 -5.07
C TYR A 143 4.40 -20.08 -3.92
N GLN A 144 4.00 -21.10 -3.16
CA GLN A 144 4.70 -21.54 -1.95
C GLN A 144 5.88 -22.43 -2.29
N VAL A 145 7.08 -22.06 -1.86
CA VAL A 145 8.26 -22.92 -2.02
C VAL A 145 8.12 -24.14 -1.12
N LYS A 146 8.40 -25.33 -1.65
CA LYS A 146 8.41 -26.59 -0.90
C LYS A 146 9.82 -26.96 -0.46
N ALA A 147 9.92 -27.88 0.51
CA ALA A 147 11.21 -28.37 1.01
C ALA A 147 12.10 -29.02 -0.07
N ASP A 148 11.52 -29.49 -1.18
CA ASP A 148 12.25 -30.04 -2.33
C ASP A 148 12.64 -28.97 -3.37
N GLY A 149 12.34 -27.69 -3.14
CA GLY A 149 12.66 -26.57 -4.01
C GLY A 149 11.67 -26.36 -5.17
N THR A 150 10.62 -27.17 -5.25
CA THR A 150 9.52 -26.95 -6.19
C THR A 150 8.53 -25.92 -5.65
N LEU A 151 7.63 -25.42 -6.49
CA LEU A 151 6.59 -24.47 -6.11
C LEU A 151 5.23 -25.18 -6.05
N LYS A 152 4.42 -24.85 -5.04
CA LYS A 152 3.01 -25.24 -5.00
C LYS A 152 2.24 -24.44 -6.05
N PRO A 153 1.50 -25.09 -6.97
CA PRO A 153 0.69 -24.40 -7.96
C PRO A 153 -0.40 -23.54 -7.31
N LEU A 154 -0.68 -22.39 -7.93
CA LEU A 154 -1.77 -21.49 -7.56
C LEU A 154 -2.89 -21.54 -8.62
N ASN A 155 -4.15 -21.51 -8.18
CA ASN A 155 -5.31 -21.48 -9.09
C ASN A 155 -5.61 -20.05 -9.54
N ASP A 156 -4.74 -19.49 -10.38
CA ASP A 156 -4.71 -18.06 -10.72
C ASP A 156 -5.08 -17.73 -12.17
N ALA A 157 -5.51 -18.72 -12.95
CA ALA A 157 -5.72 -18.56 -14.39
C ALA A 157 -6.77 -17.48 -14.71
N VAL A 158 -7.87 -17.44 -13.95
CA VAL A 158 -8.93 -16.43 -14.10
C VAL A 158 -8.38 -15.03 -13.81
N ALA A 159 -7.67 -14.88 -12.68
CA ALA A 159 -7.06 -13.61 -12.27
C ALA A 159 -6.02 -13.12 -13.29
N ARG A 160 -5.12 -13.99 -13.77
CA ARG A 160 -4.10 -13.61 -14.77
C ARG A 160 -4.71 -13.20 -16.11
N GLN A 161 -5.74 -13.90 -16.58
CA GLN A 161 -6.44 -13.53 -17.80
C GLN A 161 -7.15 -12.18 -17.67
N ALA A 162 -7.77 -11.91 -16.53
CA ALA A 162 -8.39 -10.62 -16.25
C ALA A 162 -7.36 -9.50 -16.11
N ALA A 163 -6.24 -9.73 -15.42
CA ALA A 163 -5.13 -8.77 -15.32
C ALA A 163 -4.64 -8.36 -16.71
N LYS A 164 -4.41 -9.33 -17.60
CA LYS A 164 -4.04 -9.05 -19.00
C LYS A 164 -5.10 -8.24 -19.75
N ARG A 165 -6.39 -8.54 -19.55
CA ARG A 165 -7.51 -7.82 -20.19
C ARG A 165 -7.58 -6.36 -19.78
N TYR A 166 -7.25 -6.06 -18.52
CA TYR A 166 -7.29 -4.71 -17.95
C TYR A 166 -5.90 -4.03 -17.93
N GLU A 167 -4.93 -4.58 -18.67
CA GLU A 167 -3.57 -4.02 -18.77
C GLU A 167 -2.82 -3.90 -17.43
N ILE A 168 -3.21 -4.69 -16.44
CA ILE A 168 -2.53 -4.81 -15.15
C ILE A 168 -1.38 -5.82 -15.30
N ALA A 169 -0.19 -5.50 -14.82
CA ALA A 169 0.95 -6.40 -14.87
C ALA A 169 0.90 -7.43 -13.73
N PRO A 170 0.64 -8.74 -14.01
CA PRO A 170 0.65 -9.75 -12.97
C PRO A 170 2.08 -10.04 -12.48
N LEU A 171 2.28 -10.06 -11.17
CA LEU A 171 3.51 -10.47 -10.51
C LEU A 171 3.28 -11.80 -9.79
N MET A 172 4.26 -12.68 -9.87
CA MET A 172 4.26 -13.97 -9.18
C MET A 172 4.80 -13.76 -7.76
N THR A 173 3.97 -13.89 -6.72
CA THR A 173 4.46 -13.81 -5.34
C THR A 173 4.98 -15.15 -4.86
N VAL A 174 6.26 -15.22 -4.47
CA VAL A 174 6.94 -16.44 -4.05
C VAL A 174 7.27 -16.35 -2.56
N THR A 175 6.80 -17.33 -1.78
CA THR A 175 6.87 -17.28 -0.31
C THR A 175 7.52 -18.51 0.30
N ASN A 176 8.16 -18.36 1.46
CA ASN A 176 8.50 -19.48 2.38
C ASN A 176 7.33 -19.84 3.33
N PHE A 177 6.10 -19.51 2.93
CA PHE A 177 4.87 -19.87 3.63
C PHE A 177 4.53 -21.34 3.38
N ASP A 178 4.35 -22.14 4.43
CA ASP A 178 4.13 -23.59 4.32
C ASP A 178 2.64 -23.99 4.23
N GLY A 179 1.76 -23.00 4.18
CA GLY A 179 0.30 -23.17 4.19
C GLY A 179 -0.35 -22.81 5.51
N ASN A 180 0.44 -22.68 6.59
CA ASN A 180 -0.04 -22.22 7.89
C ASN A 180 0.71 -20.98 8.37
N THR A 181 2.04 -20.95 8.23
CA THR A 181 2.86 -19.82 8.64
C THR A 181 4.10 -19.65 7.76
N PHE A 182 4.78 -18.53 7.90
CA PHE A 182 6.12 -18.35 7.32
C PHE A 182 7.14 -19.21 8.08
N ASN A 183 7.83 -20.05 7.32
CA ASN A 183 8.66 -21.10 7.90
C ASN A 183 10.15 -20.73 7.84
N THR A 184 10.72 -20.43 9.01
CA THR A 184 12.13 -20.04 9.19
C THR A 184 13.10 -21.12 8.72
N GLU A 185 12.83 -22.39 9.05
CA GLU A 185 13.72 -23.51 8.72
C GLU A 185 13.71 -23.83 7.23
N LEU A 186 12.55 -23.71 6.60
CA LEU A 186 12.42 -23.81 5.15
C LEU A 186 13.24 -22.73 4.44
N ALA A 187 13.09 -21.47 4.87
CA ALA A 187 13.89 -20.38 4.31
C ALA A 187 15.39 -20.64 4.48
N HIS A 188 15.84 -21.00 5.68
CA HIS A 188 17.25 -21.31 5.92
C HIS A 188 17.74 -22.47 5.04
N THR A 189 16.96 -23.55 4.93
CA THR A 189 17.30 -24.72 4.10
C THR A 189 17.49 -24.35 2.63
N ILE A 190 16.60 -23.53 2.09
CA ILE A 190 16.69 -23.03 0.71
C ILE A 190 17.91 -22.12 0.57
N LEU A 191 18.03 -21.10 1.43
CA LEU A 191 19.02 -20.04 1.33
C LEU A 191 20.44 -20.54 1.58
N ALA A 192 20.65 -21.52 2.46
CA ALA A 192 21.97 -22.07 2.76
C ALA A 192 22.48 -23.06 1.69
N ASN A 193 21.59 -23.64 0.89
CA ASN A 193 21.96 -24.67 -0.07
C ASN A 193 21.96 -24.13 -1.51
N ARG A 194 23.15 -24.08 -2.13
CA ARG A 194 23.34 -23.59 -3.51
C ARG A 194 22.46 -24.31 -4.54
N SER A 195 22.36 -25.64 -4.44
CA SER A 195 21.54 -26.42 -5.39
C SER A 195 20.05 -26.13 -5.21
N MET A 196 19.61 -25.88 -3.97
CA MET A 196 18.22 -25.55 -3.68
C MET A 196 17.87 -24.14 -4.16
N ARG A 197 18.73 -23.14 -3.92
CA ARG A 197 18.55 -21.79 -4.48
C ARG A 197 18.40 -21.85 -5.99
N GLN A 198 19.30 -22.56 -6.68
CA GLN A 198 19.23 -22.69 -8.13
C GLN A 198 17.93 -23.36 -8.58
N LYS A 199 17.53 -24.46 -7.92
CA LYS A 199 16.28 -25.16 -8.24
C LYS A 199 15.04 -24.28 -8.08
N VAL A 200 14.98 -23.48 -7.00
CA VAL A 200 13.89 -22.52 -6.79
C VAL A 200 13.88 -21.46 -7.88
N ILE A 201 15.05 -20.89 -8.24
CA ILE A 201 15.17 -19.93 -9.34
C ILE A 201 14.69 -20.53 -10.65
N ASP A 202 15.11 -21.76 -10.98
CA ASP A 202 14.71 -22.44 -12.21
C ASP A 202 13.18 -22.66 -12.28
N HIS A 203 12.55 -23.05 -11.17
CA HIS A 203 11.10 -23.17 -11.11
C HIS A 203 10.38 -21.83 -11.23
N ILE A 204 10.89 -20.76 -10.60
CA ILE A 204 10.34 -19.41 -10.79
C ILE A 204 10.37 -19.04 -12.28
N LEU A 205 11.49 -19.23 -12.96
CA LEU A 205 11.64 -18.91 -14.37
C LEU A 205 10.69 -19.71 -15.28
N SER A 206 10.49 -21.00 -14.97
CA SER A 206 9.53 -21.85 -15.70
C SER A 206 8.11 -21.28 -15.58
N GLU A 207 7.67 -21.01 -14.35
CA GLU A 207 6.33 -20.50 -14.08
C GLU A 207 6.10 -19.10 -14.68
N LEU A 208 7.11 -18.20 -14.61
CA LEU A 208 7.04 -16.88 -15.23
C LEU A 208 6.77 -16.97 -16.74
N GLY A 209 7.51 -17.84 -17.44
CA GLY A 209 7.39 -18.03 -18.88
C GLY A 209 6.09 -18.70 -19.30
N GLU A 210 5.71 -19.78 -18.61
CA GLU A 210 4.52 -20.56 -18.93
C GLU A 210 3.21 -19.83 -18.65
N ARG A 211 3.20 -18.95 -17.63
CA ARG A 211 1.98 -18.32 -17.13
C ARG A 211 1.82 -16.86 -17.51
N GLY A 212 2.80 -16.26 -18.19
CA GLY A 212 2.71 -14.89 -18.70
C GLY A 212 2.76 -13.84 -17.60
N PHE A 213 3.52 -14.08 -16.53
CA PHE A 213 3.82 -13.07 -15.53
C PHE A 213 4.73 -11.98 -16.10
N ARG A 214 4.71 -10.79 -15.48
CA ARG A 214 5.59 -9.66 -15.85
C ARG A 214 6.80 -9.54 -14.94
N GLY A 215 6.77 -10.20 -13.79
CA GLY A 215 7.86 -10.22 -12.83
C GLY A 215 7.55 -11.12 -11.65
N VAL A 216 8.49 -11.16 -10.72
CA VAL A 216 8.39 -11.90 -9.47
C VAL A 216 8.44 -10.93 -8.29
N ASN A 217 7.66 -11.25 -7.27
CA ASN A 217 7.70 -10.61 -5.97
C ASN A 217 8.13 -11.67 -4.95
N VAL A 218 9.31 -11.52 -4.33
CA VAL A 218 9.75 -12.46 -3.28
C VAL A 218 9.26 -11.95 -1.93
N ASP A 219 8.46 -12.76 -1.27
CA ASP A 219 7.94 -12.50 0.06
C ASP A 219 8.42 -13.60 1.01
N PHE A 220 9.72 -13.55 1.31
CA PHE A 220 10.33 -14.41 2.32
C PHE A 220 10.32 -13.67 3.65
N GLU A 221 9.62 -14.24 4.63
CA GLU A 221 9.49 -13.66 5.96
C GLU A 221 10.01 -14.59 7.05
N HIS A 222 10.16 -14.06 8.27
CA HIS A 222 10.61 -14.83 9.44
C HIS A 222 11.94 -15.55 9.22
N MET A 223 12.82 -15.00 8.38
CA MET A 223 14.17 -15.52 8.19
C MET A 223 15.03 -15.29 9.44
N ARG A 224 16.05 -16.14 9.63
CA ARG A 224 17.02 -15.92 10.71
C ARG A 224 17.81 -14.64 10.40
N PRO A 225 18.09 -13.77 11.38
CA PRO A 225 18.97 -12.62 11.17
C PRO A 225 20.33 -13.00 10.56
N THR A 226 20.86 -14.17 10.95
CA THR A 226 22.10 -14.74 10.41
C THR A 226 22.04 -15.12 8.93
N ASP A 227 20.85 -15.25 8.35
CA ASP A 227 20.67 -15.59 6.93
C ASP A 227 20.75 -14.36 6.01
N ARG A 228 20.91 -13.15 6.55
CA ARG A 228 21.11 -11.90 5.78
C ARG A 228 22.04 -12.06 4.55
N PRO A 229 23.29 -12.55 4.67
CA PRO A 229 24.15 -12.71 3.50
C PRO A 229 23.65 -13.75 2.50
N LEU A 230 22.96 -14.80 2.98
CA LEU A 230 22.38 -15.84 2.13
C LEU A 230 21.18 -15.30 1.34
N TYR A 231 20.34 -14.49 1.99
CA TYR A 231 19.21 -13.83 1.34
C TYR A 231 19.67 -12.81 0.29
N ASN A 232 20.68 -11.98 0.62
CA ASN A 232 21.30 -11.08 -0.35
C ASN A 232 21.80 -11.84 -1.59
N GLN A 233 22.50 -12.97 -1.38
CA GLN A 233 22.98 -13.81 -2.49
C GLN A 233 21.84 -14.40 -3.31
N PHE A 234 20.77 -14.88 -2.67
CA PHE A 234 19.61 -15.42 -3.37
C PHE A 234 18.92 -14.36 -4.24
N ILE A 235 18.68 -13.17 -3.70
CA ILE A 235 18.04 -12.06 -4.43
C ILE A 235 18.91 -11.56 -5.57
N GLN A 236 20.23 -11.47 -5.39
CA GLN A 236 21.15 -11.15 -6.48
C GLN A 236 21.08 -12.19 -7.60
N GLN A 237 21.16 -13.49 -7.26
CA GLN A 237 21.10 -14.59 -8.23
C GLN A 237 19.77 -14.62 -9.00
N LEU A 238 18.65 -14.44 -8.29
CA LEU A 238 17.33 -14.36 -8.90
C LEU A 238 17.22 -13.13 -9.80
N GLY A 239 17.67 -11.97 -9.33
CA GLY A 239 17.69 -10.71 -10.06
C GLY A 239 18.40 -10.82 -11.39
N ASP A 240 19.62 -11.38 -11.40
CA ASP A 240 20.37 -11.62 -12.64
C ASP A 240 19.60 -12.54 -13.60
N ALA A 241 18.99 -13.60 -13.07
CA ALA A 241 18.29 -14.60 -13.86
C ALA A 241 16.98 -14.09 -14.50
N VAL A 242 16.22 -13.25 -13.78
CA VAL A 242 14.95 -12.69 -14.27
C VAL A 242 15.18 -11.49 -15.20
N ARG A 243 16.17 -10.63 -14.90
CA ARG A 243 16.54 -9.49 -15.76
C ARG A 243 17.05 -9.96 -17.13
N ALA A 244 17.80 -11.06 -17.18
CA ALA A 244 18.24 -11.68 -18.45
C ALA A 244 17.07 -12.10 -19.37
N ARG A 245 15.84 -12.16 -18.85
CA ARG A 245 14.61 -12.52 -19.57
C ARG A 245 13.58 -11.37 -19.60
N ASN A 246 13.97 -10.15 -19.25
CA ASN A 246 13.11 -8.95 -19.22
C ASN A 246 11.91 -9.05 -18.23
N TYR A 247 12.08 -9.79 -17.13
CA TYR A 247 11.13 -9.80 -16.03
C TYR A 247 11.59 -8.84 -14.92
N SER A 248 10.64 -8.21 -14.23
CA SER A 248 10.94 -7.41 -13.04
C SER A 248 11.13 -8.28 -11.79
N LEU A 249 11.90 -7.78 -10.85
CA LEU A 249 12.07 -8.31 -9.51
C LEU A 249 11.63 -7.26 -8.49
N SER A 250 10.74 -7.67 -7.58
CA SER A 250 10.43 -6.94 -6.36
C SER A 250 10.55 -7.85 -5.16
N ILE A 251 10.65 -7.27 -3.97
CA ILE A 251 10.63 -8.02 -2.72
C ILE A 251 9.73 -7.35 -1.69
N ALA A 252 9.03 -8.15 -0.90
CA ALA A 252 8.40 -7.69 0.32
C ALA A 252 9.44 -7.64 1.44
N MET A 253 9.42 -6.56 2.22
CA MET A 253 10.29 -6.42 3.39
C MET A 253 9.50 -5.82 4.53
N GLY A 254 9.75 -6.29 5.74
CA GLY A 254 9.21 -5.62 6.92
C GLY A 254 9.78 -4.19 7.04
N PRO A 255 9.09 -3.29 7.76
CA PRO A 255 9.48 -1.89 7.87
C PRO A 255 10.65 -1.68 8.85
N LYS A 256 11.62 -0.83 8.49
CA LYS A 256 12.76 -0.44 9.35
C LYS A 256 12.96 1.08 9.35
N THR A 257 13.35 1.62 10.51
CA THR A 257 13.77 3.03 10.67
C THR A 257 15.29 3.20 10.77
N SER A 258 16.02 2.11 11.04
CA SER A 258 17.48 2.04 11.14
C SER A 258 17.97 0.63 10.73
N ASP A 259 19.28 0.44 10.51
CA ASP A 259 19.79 -0.92 10.26
C ASP A 259 20.03 -1.70 11.55
N GLU A 260 19.20 -2.70 11.79
CA GLU A 260 19.26 -3.59 12.96
C GLU A 260 19.53 -5.05 12.52
N PRO A 261 20.79 -5.44 12.24
CA PRO A 261 21.14 -6.77 11.74
C PRO A 261 20.71 -7.95 12.61
N ASN A 262 20.51 -7.72 13.91
CA ASN A 262 20.17 -8.76 14.86
C ASN A 262 18.69 -8.79 15.23
N ALA A 263 17.88 -7.87 14.68
CA ALA A 263 16.46 -7.79 15.00
C ALA A 263 15.73 -9.07 14.58
N PRO A 264 14.91 -9.70 15.44
CA PRO A 264 14.03 -10.79 15.04
C PRO A 264 13.13 -10.35 13.88
N TRP A 265 12.85 -11.26 12.92
CA TRP A 265 12.08 -11.02 11.69
C TRP A 265 12.74 -10.03 10.70
N MET A 266 13.35 -8.95 11.19
CA MET A 266 13.86 -7.82 10.39
C MET A 266 15.35 -7.87 10.07
N GLY A 267 16.12 -8.63 10.84
CA GLY A 267 17.57 -8.67 10.76
C GLY A 267 18.07 -9.15 9.42
N ALA A 268 17.35 -10.06 8.76
CA ALA A 268 17.72 -10.58 7.45
C ALA A 268 17.64 -9.54 6.32
N PHE A 269 16.82 -8.50 6.45
CA PHE A 269 16.62 -7.48 5.41
C PHE A 269 17.71 -6.41 5.44
N ASP A 270 18.65 -6.51 4.49
CA ASP A 270 19.67 -5.51 4.18
C ASP A 270 19.17 -4.57 3.09
N TYR A 271 18.52 -3.47 3.49
CA TYR A 271 17.92 -2.51 2.56
C TYR A 271 18.92 -1.92 1.56
N ARG A 272 20.18 -1.70 1.98
CA ARG A 272 21.20 -1.09 1.12
C ARG A 272 21.60 -2.02 -0.01
N THR A 273 21.80 -3.29 0.30
CA THR A 273 22.17 -4.30 -0.69
C THR A 273 20.97 -4.66 -1.55
N LEU A 274 19.86 -5.06 -0.92
CA LEU A 274 18.67 -5.54 -1.63
C LEU A 274 18.06 -4.48 -2.55
N GLY A 275 18.03 -3.21 -2.14
CA GLY A 275 17.51 -2.10 -2.95
C GLY A 275 18.29 -1.84 -4.25
N ARG A 276 19.49 -2.43 -4.42
CA ARG A 276 20.27 -2.37 -5.67
C ARG A 276 19.98 -3.54 -6.61
N GLU A 277 19.42 -4.63 -6.08
CA GLU A 277 19.23 -5.88 -6.83
C GLU A 277 17.84 -5.98 -7.46
N VAL A 278 16.89 -5.16 -6.99
CA VAL A 278 15.48 -5.21 -7.34
C VAL A 278 15.02 -3.93 -8.07
N ASP A 279 13.96 -4.03 -8.85
CA ASP A 279 13.37 -2.87 -9.55
C ASP A 279 12.59 -1.97 -8.58
N PHE A 280 11.91 -2.57 -7.58
CA PHE A 280 11.21 -1.83 -6.53
C PHE A 280 11.00 -2.69 -5.27
N LEU A 281 10.74 -2.02 -4.15
CA LEU A 281 10.54 -2.62 -2.83
C LEU A 281 9.08 -2.46 -2.40
N MET A 282 8.51 -3.49 -1.78
CA MET A 282 7.21 -3.43 -1.11
C MET A 282 7.44 -3.45 0.40
N LEU A 283 7.40 -2.28 1.03
CA LEU A 283 7.54 -2.17 2.48
C LEU A 283 6.20 -2.46 3.17
N MET A 284 6.19 -3.40 4.11
CA MET A 284 4.99 -3.76 4.87
C MET A 284 4.72 -2.77 6.01
N THR A 285 4.42 -1.51 5.65
CA THR A 285 4.19 -0.40 6.60
C THR A 285 2.78 -0.41 7.18
N TYR A 286 2.33 -1.56 7.67
CA TYR A 286 1.02 -1.77 8.28
C TYR A 286 1.14 -2.63 9.54
N GLU A 287 0.02 -2.88 10.22
CA GLU A 287 -0.06 -3.76 11.41
C GLU A 287 0.79 -3.35 12.63
N TRP A 288 0.94 -2.04 12.90
CA TRP A 288 1.40 -1.59 14.22
C TRP A 288 0.47 -2.08 15.33
N GLY A 289 -0.85 -2.06 15.09
CA GLY A 289 -1.82 -2.86 15.82
C GLY A 289 -2.16 -4.10 15.00
N TRP A 290 -2.00 -5.28 15.58
CA TRP A 290 -2.24 -6.56 14.90
C TRP A 290 -3.09 -7.49 15.78
N VAL A 291 -3.68 -8.53 15.20
CA VAL A 291 -4.69 -9.38 15.86
C VAL A 291 -4.20 -10.05 17.17
N GLY A 292 -2.89 -10.27 17.30
CA GLY A 292 -2.27 -10.82 18.52
C GLY A 292 -1.60 -9.78 19.43
N GLY A 293 -1.67 -8.49 19.10
CA GLY A 293 -1.06 -7.39 19.84
C GLY A 293 -2.07 -6.47 20.51
N PRO A 294 -1.60 -5.46 21.26
CA PRO A 294 -2.47 -4.40 21.77
C PRO A 294 -3.03 -3.55 20.62
N PRO A 295 -4.21 -2.93 20.78
CA PRO A 295 -4.73 -1.99 19.80
C PRO A 295 -3.78 -0.78 19.71
N LEU A 296 -3.18 -0.59 18.53
CA LEU A 296 -2.29 0.51 18.23
C LEU A 296 -2.71 1.16 16.91
N ALA A 297 -2.57 2.49 16.83
CA ALA A 297 -2.81 3.20 15.58
C ALA A 297 -1.69 2.88 14.58
N SER A 298 -2.07 2.56 13.35
CA SER A 298 -1.12 2.57 12.22
C SER A 298 -0.90 4.02 11.80
N ILE A 299 0.35 4.40 11.58
CA ILE A 299 0.76 5.79 11.25
C ILE A 299 0.50 6.07 9.77
#